data_AF-A0A2A5DMK8-F1
#
_entry.id   AF-A0A2A5DMK8-F1
#
_cell.length_a   1.000
_cell.length_b   1.000
_cell.length_c   1.000
_cell.angle_alpha   90.00
_cell.angle_beta   90.00
_cell.angle_gamma   90.00
#
_symmetry.space_group_name_H-M   'P 1'
#
loop_
_entity.id
_entity.type
_entity.pdbx_description
1 polymer ?
#
loop_
_entity_poly.entity_id
_entity_poly.type
_entity_poly.pdbx_seq_one_letter_code
_entity_poly.pdbx_strand_id
1 'polypeptide(L)' 'MKITLESTTKIVELSRSEVANGLPARIWEGETEQGIKVHVYITRIACDEDEPRKEQFERDLQSQRKPSAPVAAIPLRMIV' A
#
# COMPACT_ATOMS: atom_id res chain seq x y z
N MET A 1 10.25 7.34 -13.58
CA MET A 1 9.15 6.35 -13.61
C MET A 1 8.00 6.90 -12.79
N LYS A 2 6.79 6.94 -13.33
CA LYS A 2 5.57 7.28 -12.59
C LYS A 2 4.62 6.10 -12.60
N ILE A 3 3.87 5.96 -11.51
CA ILE A 3 2.88 4.92 -11.32
C ILE A 3 1.61 5.55 -10.77
N THR A 4 0.47 5.05 -11.21
CA THR A 4 -0.84 5.36 -10.63
C THR A 4 -1.24 4.18 -9.77
N LEU A 5 -1.69 4.43 -8.55
CA LEU A 5 -1.98 3.39 -7.56
C LEU A 5 -3.34 3.62 -6.91
N GLU A 6 -3.96 2.52 -6.50
CA GLU A 6 -5.21 2.49 -5.74
C GLU A 6 -5.02 1.63 -4.48
N SER A 7 -5.47 2.14 -3.33
CA SER A 7 -5.37 1.45 -2.04
C SER A 7 -6.30 0.25 -2.00
N THR A 8 -5.81 -0.88 -1.48
CA THR A 8 -6.66 -2.06 -1.23
C THR A 8 -6.86 -2.31 0.26
N THR A 9 -7.80 -3.18 0.61
CA THR A 9 -8.00 -3.63 2.00
C THR A 9 -6.97 -4.68 2.46
N LYS A 10 -6.06 -5.14 1.59
CA LYS A 10 -5.05 -6.16 1.94
C LYS A 10 -3.90 -5.53 2.73
N ILE A 11 -3.65 -6.08 3.92
CA ILE A 11 -2.49 -5.76 4.76
C ILE A 11 -1.65 -7.04 4.92
N VAL A 12 -0.33 -6.89 4.90
CA VAL A 12 0.66 -7.95 5.16
C VAL A 12 1.68 -7.45 6.18
N GLU A 13 2.46 -8.36 6.73
CA GLU A 13 3.56 -8.11 7.65
C GLU A 13 4.89 -8.40 6.97
N LEU A 14 5.74 -7.38 6.85
CA LEU A 14 7.10 -7.49 6.35
C LEU A 14 8.04 -7.77 7.52
N SER A 15 8.54 -8.99 7.62
CA SER A 15 9.46 -9.40 8.69
C SER A 15 10.90 -9.46 8.19
N ARG A 16 11.81 -8.92 8.99
CA ARG A 16 13.26 -9.13 8.89
C ARG A 16 13.74 -9.87 10.12
N SER A 17 14.86 -10.59 10.01
CA SER A 17 15.43 -11.40 11.11
C SER A 17 15.57 -10.65 12.44
N GLU A 18 15.70 -9.32 12.41
CA GLU A 18 15.95 -8.48 13.57
C GLU A 18 14.70 -7.71 14.06
N VAL A 19 13.60 -7.72 13.31
CA VAL A 19 12.36 -7.00 13.68
C VAL A 19 11.37 -7.98 14.30
N ALA A 20 11.32 -8.00 15.63
CA ALA A 20 10.54 -8.97 16.41
C ALA A 20 9.04 -9.04 16.03
N ASN A 21 8.45 -7.93 15.56
CA ASN A 21 6.99 -7.80 15.41
C ASN A 21 6.48 -7.63 13.97
N GLY A 22 7.35 -7.71 12.95
CA GLY A 22 6.96 -7.43 11.55
C GLY A 22 6.52 -5.97 11.32
N LEU A 23 6.74 -5.45 10.12
CA LEU A 23 6.31 -4.11 9.73
C LEU A 23 5.03 -4.23 8.87
N PRO A 24 3.87 -3.72 9.33
CA PRO A 24 2.66 -3.79 8.54
C PRO A 24 2.80 -2.96 7.25
N ALA A 25 2.35 -3.52 6.14
CA ALA A 25 2.30 -2.86 4.85
C ALA A 25 0.94 -3.10 4.20
N ARG A 26 0.28 -2.04 3.75
CA ARG A 26 -0.93 -2.15 2.91
C ARG A 26 -0.51 -2.36 1.47
N ILE A 27 -1.12 -3.32 0.79
CA ILE A 27 -0.86 -3.55 -0.63
C ILE A 27 -1.71 -2.58 -1.45
N TRP A 28 -1.06 -1.81 -2.31
CA TRP A 28 -1.73 -0.96 -3.30
C TRP A 28 -1.45 -1.53 -4.68
N GLU A 29 -2.39 -1.35 -5.60
CA GLU A 29 -2.35 -1.93 -6.93
C GLU A 29 -2.46 -0.83 -7.98
N GLY A 30 -1.83 -1.03 -9.13
CA GLY A 30 -1.92 -0.05 -10.20
C GLY A 30 -1.06 -0.37 -11.39
N GLU A 31 -0.58 0.66 -12.06
CA GLU A 31 0.19 0.51 -13.29
C GLU A 31 1.17 1.66 -13.51
N THR A 32 2.20 1.38 -14.30
CA THR A 32 3.10 2.40 -14.84
C THR A 32 2.42 3.20 -15.95
N GLU A 33 2.99 4.34 -16.33
CA GLU A 33 2.53 5.12 -17.50
C GLU A 33 2.53 4.32 -18.82
N GLN A 34 3.25 3.20 -18.89
CA GLN A 34 3.30 2.29 -20.04
C GLN A 34 2.31 1.11 -19.92
N GLY A 35 1.44 1.11 -18.91
CA GLY A 35 0.43 0.07 -18.70
C GLY A 35 0.95 -1.22 -18.05
N ILE A 36 2.18 -1.21 -17.50
CA ILE A 36 2.73 -2.38 -16.80
C ILE A 36 2.06 -2.47 -15.43
N LYS A 37 1.33 -3.55 -15.16
CA LYS A 37 0.66 -3.78 -13.87
C LYS A 37 1.68 -3.97 -12.75
N VAL A 38 1.44 -3.31 -11.62
CA VAL A 38 2.27 -3.39 -10.41
C VAL A 38 1.41 -3.50 -9.16
N HIS A 39 1.98 -4.05 -8.11
CA HIS A 39 1.52 -3.85 -6.74
C HIS A 39 2.68 -3.38 -5.88
N VAL A 40 2.39 -2.62 -4.84
CA VAL A 40 3.39 -2.01 -3.96
C VAL A 40 3.02 -2.23 -2.50
N TYR A 41 4.04 -2.31 -1.65
CA TYR A 41 3.92 -2.55 -0.21
C TYR A 41 4.10 -1.23 0.53
N ILE A 42 2.99 -0.56 0.86
CA ILE A 42 3.00 0.77 1.48
C ILE A 42 3.00 0.63 3.00
N THR A 43 4.13 0.96 3.63
CA THR A 43 4.28 1.00 5.10
C THR A 43 3.91 2.36 5.68
N ARG A 44 3.99 3.43 4.88
CA ARG A 44 3.61 4.78 5.26
C ARG A 44 3.18 5.60 4.06
N ILE A 45 2.18 6.45 4.26
CA ILE A 45 1.76 7.50 3.34
C ILE A 45 1.47 8.75 4.15
N ALA A 46 1.91 9.92 3.67
CA ALA A 46 1.76 11.20 4.34
C ALA A 46 1.72 12.31 3.29
N CYS A 47 1.03 13.41 3.63
CA CYS A 47 1.10 14.68 2.92
C CYS A 47 1.94 15.67 3.73
N ASP A 48 2.24 16.83 3.15
CA ASP A 48 2.90 17.93 3.87
C ASP A 48 2.07 18.38 5.09
N GLU A 49 2.76 18.85 6.12
CA GLU A 49 2.12 19.30 7.37
C GLU A 49 1.21 20.52 7.13
N ASP A 50 1.61 21.40 6.22
CA ASP A 50 0.89 22.62 5.84
C ASP A 50 -0.10 22.42 4.68
N GLU A 51 -0.39 21.17 4.27
CA GLU A 51 -1.34 20.92 3.17
C GLU A 51 -2.77 21.32 3.60
N PRO A 52 -3.38 22.35 2.95
CA PRO A 52 -4.69 22.86 3.35
C PRO A 52 -5.83 21.84 3.23
N ARG A 53 -5.64 20.77 2.45
CA ARG A 53 -6.63 19.70 2.24
C ARG A 53 -6.34 18.44 3.04
N LYS A 54 -5.57 18.51 4.13
CA LYS A 54 -5.21 17.35 4.98
C LYS A 54 -6.41 16.50 5.39
N GLU A 55 -7.53 17.12 5.76
CA GLU A 55 -8.76 16.38 6.11
C GLU A 55 -9.33 15.56 4.95
N GLN A 56 -9.24 16.08 3.71
CA GLN A 56 -9.67 15.33 2.53
C GLN A 56 -8.73 14.15 2.28
N PHE A 57 -7.42 14.37 2.40
CA PHE A 57 -6.42 13.32 2.30
C PHE A 57 -6.69 12.18 3.31
N GLU A 58 -6.98 12.51 4.57
CA GLU A 58 -7.32 11.51 5.59
C GLU A 58 -8.57 10.70 5.24
N ARG A 59 -9.59 11.34 4.64
CA ARG A 59 -10.79 10.64 4.13
C ARG A 59 -10.44 9.73 2.96
N ASP A 60 -9.66 10.22 2.00
CA ASP A 60 -9.25 9.47 0.83
C ASP A 60 -8.41 8.23 1.22
N LEU A 61 -7.59 8.33 2.27
CA LEU A 61 -6.83 7.19 2.81
C LEU A 61 -7.71 6.03 3.34
N GLN A 62 -8.97 6.31 3.66
CA GLN A 62 -9.95 5.29 4.06
C GLN A 62 -10.71 4.71 2.86
N SER A 63 -10.63 5.33 1.68
CA SER A 63 -11.17 4.77 0.44
C SER A 63 -10.29 3.63 -0.03
N GLN A 64 -10.76 2.39 0.18
CA GLN A 64 -10.00 1.18 -0.08
C GLN A 64 -10.87 0.21 -0.87
N ARG A 65 -10.33 -0.32 -1.96
CA ARG A 65 -11.02 -1.34 -2.75
C ARG A 65 -10.67 -2.76 -2.32
N LYS A 66 -11.48 -3.72 -2.77
CA LYS A 66 -11.13 -5.14 -2.66
C LYS A 66 -9.85 -5.43 -3.47
N PRO A 67 -8.90 -6.21 -2.93
CA PRO A 67 -7.71 -6.63 -3.67
C PRO A 67 -8.07 -7.55 -4.85
N SER A 68 -7.25 -7.54 -5.89
CA SER A 68 -7.32 -8.55 -6.95
C SER A 68 -7.01 -9.95 -6.42
N ALA A 69 -7.37 -10.99 -7.16
CA ALA A 69 -7.10 -12.38 -6.76
C ALA A 69 -5.59 -12.66 -6.52
N PRO A 70 -4.65 -12.21 -7.37
CA PRO A 70 -3.23 -12.34 -7.09
C PRO A 70 -2.79 -11.64 -5.79
N VAL A 71 -3.25 -10.42 -5.53
CA VAL A 71 -2.89 -9.69 -4.30
C VAL A 71 -3.51 -10.30 -3.05
N ALA A 72 -4.73 -10.81 -3.15
CA ALA A 72 -5.39 -11.51 -2.05
C ALA A 72 -4.58 -12.74 -1.61
N ALA A 73 -3.95 -13.44 -2.57
CA ALA A 73 -3.14 -14.63 -2.35
C ALA A 73 -1.76 -14.35 -1.75
N ILE A 74 -1.32 -13.09 -1.68
CA ILE A 74 -0.04 -12.73 -1.02
C ILE A 74 -0.10 -13.20 0.44
N PRO A 75 0.92 -13.95 0.93
CA PRO A 75 0.96 -14.42 2.31
C PRO A 75 0.87 -13.28 3.31
N LEU A 76 0.22 -13.54 4.45
CA LEU A 76 0.12 -12.55 5.53
C LEU A 76 1.51 -12.15 6.03
N ARG A 77 2.41 -13.12 6.21
CA ARG A 77 3.78 -12.88 6.67
C ARG A 77 4.76 -13.06 5.51
N MET A 78 5.50 -12.02 5.18
CA MET A 78 6.57 -12.08 4.21
C MET A 78 7.92 -11.92 4.90
N ILE A 79 8.90 -12.73 4.51
CA ILE A 79 10.30 -12.59 4.90
C ILE A 79 11.00 -11.89 3.74
N VAL A 80 11.51 -10.68 3.97
CA VAL A 80 12.06 -9.77 2.94
C VAL A 80 13.43 -9.22 3.30
#